data_AF-A0A0S8B9C8-F1
#
_entry.id   AF-A0A0S8B9C8-F1
#
_cell.length_a   1.000
_cell.length_b   1.000
_cell.length_c   1.000
_cell.angle_alpha   90.00
_cell.angle_beta   90.00
_cell.angle_gamma   90.00
#
_symmetry.space_group_name_H-M   'P 1'
#
loop_
_entity.id
_entity.type
_entity.pdbx_description
1 polymer ?
#
loop_
_entity_poly.entity_id
_entity_poly.type
_entity_poly.pdbx_seq_one_letter_code
_entity_poly.pdbx_strand_id
1 'polypeptide(L)' 'MVARMRPRGAGYVVRIDAPWQDFPTDDPATDTRRMNAYIERCILEMPEQYNGKHKRFKTRPRGEARFYA' A
#
# COMPACT_ATOMS: atom_id res chain seq x y z
N MET A 1 -10.51 -0.28 1.11
CA MET A 1 -11.01 -0.68 -0.23
C MET A 1 -9.82 -1.12 -1.07
N VAL A 2 -9.90 -2.28 -1.72
CA VAL A 2 -8.88 -2.82 -2.63
C VAL A 2 -9.56 -3.21 -3.93
N ALA A 3 -9.05 -2.74 -5.06
CA ALA A 3 -9.60 -3.08 -6.38
C ALA A 3 -8.67 -4.07 -7.11
N ARG A 4 -9.26 -5.10 -7.69
CA ARG A 4 -8.58 -6.11 -8.52
C ARG A 4 -9.17 -6.08 -9.93
N MET A 5 -8.34 -5.91 -10.94
CA MET A 5 -8.73 -6.08 -12.34
C MET A 5 -8.90 -7.57 -12.67
N ARG A 6 -9.99 -7.92 -13.35
CA ARG A 6 -10.22 -9.28 -13.85
C ARG A 6 -9.49 -9.52 -15.17
N PRO A 7 -9.11 -10.78 -15.48
CA PRO A 7 -8.43 -11.11 -16.72
C PRO A 7 -9.24 -10.70 -17.96
N ARG A 8 -8.53 -10.50 -19.08
CA ARG A 8 -9.11 -10.25 -20.41
C ARG A 8 -10.10 -9.07 -20.46
N GLY A 9 -9.88 -8.05 -19.63
CA GLY A 9 -10.72 -6.86 -19.62
C GLY A 9 -12.13 -7.07 -19.05
N ALA A 10 -12.35 -8.13 -18.27
CA ALA A 10 -13.67 -8.43 -17.69
C ALA A 10 -14.08 -7.47 -16.54
N GLY A 11 -13.51 -6.27 -16.45
CA GLY A 11 -13.81 -5.26 -15.42
C GLY A 11 -13.04 -5.46 -14.11
N TYR A 12 -13.58 -4.94 -13.01
CA TYR A 12 -12.94 -4.91 -11.69
C TYR A 12 -13.80 -5.58 -10.62
N VAL A 13 -13.15 -6.15 -9.60
CA VAL A 13 -13.76 -6.56 -8.34
C VAL A 13 -13.20 -5.67 -7.24
N VAL A 14 -14.09 -5.10 -6.44
CA VAL A 14 -13.73 -4.24 -5.32
C VAL A 14 -14.05 -4.95 -4.02
N ARG A 15 -13.08 -5.02 -3.12
CA ARG A 15 -13.24 -5.47 -1.74
C ARG A 15 -13.22 -4.27 -0.81
N ILE A 16 -14.26 -4.12 0.01
CA ILE A 16 -14.34 -3.12 1.07
C ILE A 16 -14.33 -3.89 2.39
N ASP A 17 -13.26 -3.74 3.16
CA ASP A 17 -13.15 -4.35 4.48
C ASP A 17 -13.91 -3.52 5.52
N ALA A 18 -14.15 -4.15 6.67
CA ALA A 18 -14.60 -3.42 7.85
C ALA A 18 -13.64 -2.27 8.19
N PRO A 19 -14.16 -1.18 8.79
CA PRO A 19 -13.31 -0.11 9.31
C PRO A 19 -12.30 -0.67 10.33
N TRP A 20 -11.15 -0.02 10.44
CA TRP A 20 -10.19 -0.37 11.48
C TRP A 20 -10.71 0.06 12.85
N GLN A 21 -10.67 -0.86 13.81
CA GLN A 21 -10.90 -0.55 15.21
C GLN A 21 -9.75 0.30 15.75
N ASP A 22 -10.08 1.24 16.64
CA ASP A 22 -9.13 2.11 17.34
C ASP A 22 -8.22 2.88 16.38
N PHE A 23 -8.83 3.53 15.36
CA PHE A 23 -8.11 4.32 14.36
C PHE A 23 -8.92 5.56 13.95
N PRO A 24 -8.30 6.75 13.82
CA PRO A 24 -6.90 7.05 14.16
C PRO A 24 -6.67 7.09 15.69
N THR A 25 -5.41 7.03 16.08
CA THR A 25 -4.93 7.20 17.46
C THR A 25 -4.22 8.56 17.61
N ASP A 26 -3.80 8.89 18.84
CA ASP A 26 -2.96 10.07 19.11
C ASP A 26 -1.48 9.88 18.71
N ASP A 27 -1.11 8.74 18.12
CA ASP A 27 0.23 8.48 17.58
C ASP A 27 0.19 8.28 16.04
N PRO A 28 0.39 9.36 15.26
CA PRO A 28 0.41 9.31 13.81
C PRO A 28 1.47 8.36 13.24
N ALA A 29 2.58 8.12 13.95
CA ALA A 29 3.63 7.22 13.48
C ALA A 29 3.18 5.76 13.56
N THR A 30 2.48 5.39 14.62
CA THR A 30 1.86 4.06 14.78
C THR A 30 0.75 3.83 13.77
N ASP A 31 -0.13 4.81 13.58
CA ASP A 31 -1.19 4.77 12.57
C ASP A 31 -0.64 4.61 11.15
N THR A 32 0.38 5.39 10.81
CA THR A 32 1.04 5.32 9.49
C THR A 32 1.70 3.97 9.28
N ARG A 33 2.33 3.39 10.30
CA ARG A 33 2.92 2.05 10.23
C ARG A 33 1.87 0.97 10.00
N ARG A 34 0.74 1.02 10.72
CA ARG A 34 -0.39 0.09 10.53
C ARG A 34 -0.95 0.18 9.11
N MET A 35 -1.12 1.39 8.61
CA MET A 35 -1.59 1.62 7.23
C MET A 35 -0.61 1.05 6.19
N ASN A 36 0.70 1.29 6.35
CA ASN A 36 1.69 0.75 5.43
C ASN A 36 1.72 -0.78 5.43
N ALA A 37 1.65 -1.42 6.60
CA ALA A 37 1.59 -2.88 6.70
C ALA A 37 0.35 -3.47 5.99
N TYR A 38 -0.80 -2.81 6.10
CA TYR A 38 -2.01 -3.21 5.37
C TYR A 38 -1.84 -3.08 3.85
N ILE A 39 -1.24 -1.97 3.38
CA ILE A 39 -0.95 -1.76 1.97
C ILE A 39 0.01 -2.84 1.45
N GLU A 40 1.09 -3.14 2.18
CA GLU A 40 2.06 -4.19 1.85
C GLU A 40 1.37 -5.56 1.69
N ARG A 41 0.50 -5.93 2.62
CA ARG A 41 -0.30 -7.16 2.50
C ARG A 41 -1.14 -7.18 1.22
N CYS A 42 -1.82 -6.08 0.89
CA CYS A 42 -2.65 -6.00 -0.31
C CYS A 42 -1.83 -6.09 -1.59
N ILE A 43 -0.61 -5.54 -1.59
CA ILE A 43 0.34 -5.65 -2.72
C ILE A 43 0.76 -7.10 -2.92
N LEU A 44 1.08 -7.81 -1.83
CA LEU A 44 1.50 -9.22 -1.89
C LEU A 44 0.38 -10.16 -2.39
N GLU A 45 -0.89 -9.80 -2.23
CA GLU A 45 -2.02 -10.57 -2.78
C GLU A 45 -2.10 -10.51 -4.32
N MET A 46 -1.55 -9.48 -4.97
CA MET A 46 -1.61 -9.27 -6.43
C MET A 46 -0.46 -8.36 -6.93
N PRO A 47 0.81 -8.79 -6.80
CA PRO A 47 1.97 -7.93 -7.08
C PRO A 47 2.00 -7.41 -8.51
N GLU A 48 1.50 -8.18 -9.48
CA GLU A 48 1.42 -7.80 -10.90
C GLU A 48 0.45 -6.64 -11.17
N GLN A 49 -0.51 -6.39 -10.27
CA GLN A 49 -1.47 -5.29 -10.39
C GLN A 49 -1.07 -4.04 -9.60
N TYR A 50 0.03 -4.11 -8.84
CA TYR A 50 0.50 -2.97 -8.07
C TYR A 50 1.15 -1.91 -8.98
N ASN A 51 0.58 -0.71 -8.97
CA ASN A 51 1.10 0.41 -9.76
C ASN A 51 2.32 1.08 -9.09
N GLY A 52 3.47 0.40 -9.17
CA GLY A 52 4.75 0.81 -8.60
C GLY A 52 5.46 1.98 -9.31
N LYS A 53 4.80 2.71 -10.22
CA LYS A 53 5.41 3.82 -10.98
C LYS A 53 5.91 4.98 -10.10
N HIS A 54 5.36 5.11 -8.91
CA HIS A 54 5.79 6.15 -7.96
C HIS A 54 7.10 5.74 -7.29
N LYS A 55 8.11 6.62 -7.34
CA LYS A 55 9.38 6.49 -6.58
C LYS A 55 9.12 6.63 -5.06
N ARG A 56 8.43 5.67 -4.44
CA ARG A 56 8.01 5.72 -3.02
C ARG A 56 9.18 5.74 -2.05
N PHE A 57 10.30 5.11 -2.41
CA PHE A 57 11.51 5.03 -1.57
C PHE A 57 12.57 6.10 -1.91
N LYS A 58 12.16 7.25 -2.44
CA LYS A 58 13.09 8.35 -2.80
C LYS A 58 13.69 9.03 -1.56
N THR A 59 12.92 9.09 -0.47
CA THR A 59 13.37 9.62 0.83
C THR A 59 13.98 8.47 1.62
N ARG A 60 15.20 8.68 2.12
CA ARG A 60 16.00 7.66 2.80
C ARG A 60 16.65 8.28 4.04
N PRO A 61 16.96 7.49 5.09
CA PRO A 61 17.76 7.96 6.21
C PRO A 61 19.12 8.52 5.77
N ARG A 62 19.68 9.41 6.60
CA ARG A 62 20.97 10.03 6.31
C ARG A 62 22.07 8.96 6.27
N GLY A 63 22.81 8.91 5.15
CA GLY A 63 23.90 7.96 4.93
C GLY A 63 23.52 6.74 4.10
N GLU A 64 22.23 6.52 3.82
CA GLU A 64 21.81 5.40 2.96
C GLU A 64 21.86 5.75 1.46
N ALA A 65 22.26 4.76 0.66
CA ALA A 65 22.22 4.88 -0.80
C ALA A 65 20.78 5.07 -1.31
N ARG A 66 20.64 5.87 -2.37
CA ARG A 66 19.37 6.05 -3.09
C ARG A 66 19.13 4.84 -3.98
N PHE A 67 17.90 4.35 -4.00
CA PHE A 67 17.49 3.26 -4.91
C PHE A 67 17.25 3.72 -6.34
N TYR A 68 17.00 5.01 -6.53
CA TYR A 68 16.73 5.60 -7.83
C TYR A 68 17.88 6.53 -8.19
N ALA A 69 18.46 6.33 -9.38
CA ALA A 69 19.28 7.34 -10.04
C ALA A 69 18.44 8.57 -10.43
#